data_AF-A0A9D1SZ08-F1
#
_entry.id   AF-A0A9D1SZ08-F1
#
_cell.length_a   1.000
_cell.length_b   1.000
_cell.length_c   1.000
_cell.angle_alpha   90.00
_cell.angle_beta   90.00
_cell.angle_gamma   90.00
#
_symmetry.space_group_name_H-M   'P 1'
#
loop_
_entity.id
_entity.type
_entity.pdbx_description
1 polymer ?
#
loop_
_entity_poly.entity_id
_entity_poly.type
_entity_poly.pdbx_seq_one_letter_code
_entity_poly.pdbx_strand_id
1 'polypeptide(L)'
;MDKFAKNVLKNKSIDKNKLLNYGFKKIENTFEFKKLIIDEQFLLTIKIKENDISSEILELSTNEPYTLYLVEGAVGSFVGRVREEYVGTLNDIAKSCFYRDIFKEENSKKIIEYIKEKYDGDLEYLWEKSPENAIWRRKDNKKWYGALLTVNSEKLGLKYNKKLEVLDIRCSQENIEKLVDNIIFFKGYHMNKKSWITVNLNEKINLEEIYRMMDESYNLALKK
;
A
#
# COMPACT_ATOMS: atom_id res chain seq x y z
N MET A 1 -14.54 -7.34 7.61
CA MET A 1 -14.59 -6.44 6.42
C MET A 1 -15.44 -6.97 5.25
N ASP A 2 -16.42 -6.20 4.78
CA ASP A 2 -17.18 -6.46 3.54
C ASP A 2 -16.37 -6.13 2.26
N LYS A 3 -16.92 -6.43 1.08
CA LYS A 3 -16.21 -6.25 -0.21
C LYS A 3 -15.94 -4.79 -0.55
N PHE A 4 -16.86 -3.88 -0.23
CA PHE A 4 -16.68 -2.45 -0.52
C PHE A 4 -15.56 -1.88 0.33
N ALA A 5 -15.59 -2.18 1.63
CA ALA A 5 -14.51 -1.80 2.54
C ALA A 5 -13.17 -2.43 2.15
N LYS A 6 -13.15 -3.72 1.77
CA LYS A 6 -11.94 -4.40 1.24
C LYS A 6 -11.34 -3.67 0.04
N ASN A 7 -12.18 -3.20 -0.88
CA ASN A 7 -11.72 -2.49 -2.07
C ASN A 7 -11.16 -1.11 -1.73
N VAL A 8 -11.86 -0.33 -0.89
CA VAL A 8 -11.44 1.02 -0.51
C VAL A 8 -10.14 1.03 0.30
N LEU A 9 -9.96 0.03 1.16
CA LEU A 9 -8.82 -0.09 2.07
C LEU A 9 -7.69 -0.99 1.55
N LYS A 10 -7.82 -1.52 0.34
CA LYS A 10 -6.79 -2.36 -0.27
C LYS A 10 -5.44 -1.65 -0.27
N ASN A 11 -4.41 -2.33 0.22
CA ASN A 11 -3.03 -1.85 0.31
C ASN A 11 -2.88 -0.54 1.10
N LYS A 12 -3.71 -0.36 2.12
CA LYS A 12 -3.65 0.77 3.05
C LYS A 12 -3.52 0.27 4.48
N SER A 13 -2.87 1.07 5.31
CA SER A 13 -2.78 0.85 6.75
C SER A 13 -3.23 2.07 7.52
N ILE A 14 -3.66 1.84 8.76
CA ILE A 14 -4.37 2.81 9.59
C ILE A 14 -3.38 3.68 10.36
N ASP A 15 -3.61 4.98 10.33
CA ASP A 15 -3.03 5.92 11.29
C ASP A 15 -4.05 6.18 12.41
N LYS A 16 -3.80 5.58 13.58
CA LYS A 16 -4.72 5.65 14.73
C LYS A 16 -4.88 7.08 15.26
N ASN A 17 -3.87 7.92 15.14
CA ASN A 17 -3.96 9.31 15.58
C ASN A 17 -4.90 10.11 14.66
N LYS A 18 -4.84 9.84 13.35
CA LYS A 18 -5.74 10.48 12.38
C LYS A 18 -7.19 10.03 12.54
N LEU A 19 -7.46 8.79 12.97
CA LEU A 19 -8.82 8.35 13.29
C LEU A 19 -9.47 9.23 14.36
N LEU A 20 -8.76 9.49 15.47
CA LEU A 20 -9.24 10.34 16.55
C LEU A 20 -9.51 11.76 16.06
N ASN A 21 -8.58 12.33 15.29
CA ASN A 21 -8.73 13.68 14.73
C ASN A 21 -9.87 13.78 13.71
N TYR A 22 -10.19 12.69 13.00
CA TYR A 22 -11.30 12.64 12.05
C TYR A 22 -12.68 12.63 12.74
N GLY A 23 -12.74 12.21 14.02
CA GLY A 23 -13.98 12.13 14.79
C GLY A 23 -14.38 10.73 15.24
N PHE A 24 -13.50 9.73 15.11
CA PHE A 24 -13.71 8.44 15.74
C PHE A 24 -13.58 8.55 17.26
N LYS A 25 -14.45 7.84 17.99
CA LYS A 25 -14.37 7.67 19.44
C LYS A 25 -13.76 6.32 19.75
N LYS A 26 -12.76 6.28 20.63
CA LYS A 26 -12.18 5.03 21.11
C LYS A 26 -13.07 4.44 22.21
N ILE A 27 -13.55 3.23 22.00
CA ILE A 27 -14.35 2.44 22.95
C ILE A 27 -13.61 1.11 23.13
N GLU A 28 -12.98 0.93 24.28
CA GLU A 28 -12.08 -0.19 24.56
C GLU A 28 -10.99 -0.35 23.46
N ASN A 29 -11.05 -1.45 22.70
CA ASN A 29 -10.12 -1.79 21.62
C ASN A 29 -10.68 -1.47 20.22
N THR A 30 -11.79 -0.72 20.14
CA THR A 30 -12.49 -0.39 18.89
C THR A 30 -12.56 1.13 18.72
N PHE A 31 -12.38 1.61 17.50
CA PHE A 31 -12.69 2.98 17.12
C PHE A 31 -14.06 3.00 16.43
N GLU A 32 -14.97 3.86 16.90
CA GLU A 32 -16.31 3.98 16.37
C GLU A 32 -16.56 5.38 15.80
N PHE A 33 -17.05 5.44 14.56
CA PHE A 33 -17.51 6.66 13.90
C PHE A 33 -18.98 6.52 13.53
N LYS A 34 -19.75 7.58 13.73
CA LYS A 34 -21.18 7.62 13.47
C LYS A 34 -21.52 8.82 12.60
N LYS A 35 -22.35 8.61 11.59
CA LYS A 35 -22.82 9.63 10.65
C LYS A 35 -24.29 9.39 10.30
N LEU A 36 -25.11 10.44 10.37
CA LEU A 36 -26.46 10.41 9.82
C LEU A 36 -26.40 10.52 8.30
N ILE A 37 -27.16 9.68 7.60
CA ILE A 37 -27.19 9.62 6.13
C ILE A 37 -28.65 9.57 5.65
N ILE A 38 -28.87 9.92 4.37
CA ILE A 38 -30.18 9.90 3.71
C ILE A 38 -31.22 10.70 4.50
N ASP A 39 -31.02 12.03 4.53
CA ASP A 39 -31.93 12.97 5.21
C ASP A 39 -32.19 12.60 6.68
N GLU A 40 -31.14 12.16 7.38
CA GLU A 40 -31.19 11.75 8.80
C GLU A 40 -32.13 10.58 9.10
N GLN A 41 -32.50 9.78 8.09
CA GLN A 41 -33.33 8.59 8.28
C GLN A 41 -32.51 7.37 8.73
N PHE A 42 -31.21 7.36 8.46
CA PHE A 42 -30.34 6.24 8.79
C PHE A 42 -29.11 6.70 9.55
N LEU A 43 -28.66 5.85 10.48
CA LEU A 43 -27.39 6.01 11.18
C LEU A 43 -26.38 4.99 10.66
N LEU A 44 -25.36 5.48 9.97
CA LEU A 44 -24.18 4.70 9.61
C LEU A 44 -23.20 4.68 10.79
N THR A 45 -22.86 3.49 11.25
CA THR A 45 -21.80 3.25 12.23
C THR A 45 -20.66 2.49 11.56
N ILE A 46 -19.45 3.02 11.65
CA ILE A 46 -18.22 2.38 11.18
C ILE A 46 -17.37 2.05 12.41
N LYS A 47 -16.99 0.78 12.54
CA LYS A 47 -16.15 0.28 13.63
C LYS A 47 -14.83 -0.22 13.07
N ILE A 48 -13.73 0.13 13.70
CA ILE A 48 -12.39 -0.31 13.35
C ILE A 48 -11.78 -0.99 14.58
N LYS A 49 -11.43 -2.27 14.45
CA LYS A 49 -10.71 -3.03 15.46
C LYS A 49 -9.42 -3.55 14.85
N GLU A 50 -8.29 -3.12 15.41
CA GLU A 50 -6.96 -3.33 14.82
C GLU A 50 -6.87 -2.81 13.38
N ASN A 51 -6.97 -3.70 12.39
CA ASN A 51 -7.00 -3.39 10.95
C ASN A 51 -8.28 -3.91 10.27
N ASP A 52 -9.20 -4.53 11.00
CA ASP A 52 -10.50 -4.94 10.46
C ASP A 52 -11.52 -3.83 10.64
N ILE A 53 -12.26 -3.56 9.58
CA ILE A 53 -13.36 -2.59 9.56
C ILE A 53 -14.67 -3.33 9.39
N SER A 54 -15.67 -2.89 10.14
CA SER A 54 -17.06 -3.30 9.99
C SER A 54 -17.97 -2.07 9.94
N SER A 55 -19.14 -2.27 9.37
CA SER A 55 -20.16 -1.23 9.27
C SER A 55 -21.52 -1.79 9.61
N GLU A 56 -22.36 -0.92 10.16
CA GLU A 56 -23.76 -1.17 10.49
C GLU A 56 -24.55 0.05 10.04
N ILE A 57 -25.68 -0.15 9.36
CA ILE A 57 -26.63 0.91 9.05
C ILE A 57 -27.94 0.57 9.76
N LEU A 58 -28.44 1.51 10.55
CA LEU A 58 -29.69 1.39 11.29
C LEU A 58 -30.72 2.36 10.70
N GLU A 59 -31.91 1.89 10.38
CA GLU A 59 -33.06 2.74 10.05
C GLU A 59 -33.66 3.31 11.34
N LEU A 60 -33.74 4.63 11.46
CA LEU A 60 -34.08 5.29 12.72
C LEU A 60 -35.58 5.28 13.03
N SER A 61 -36.43 5.17 12.02
CA SER A 61 -37.90 5.12 12.18
C SER A 61 -38.37 3.78 12.74
N THR A 62 -37.73 2.69 12.32
CA THR A 62 -38.07 1.31 12.70
C THR A 62 -37.13 0.73 13.75
N ASN A 63 -35.96 1.34 13.94
CA ASN A 63 -34.85 0.80 14.73
C ASN A 63 -34.39 -0.58 14.22
N GLU A 64 -34.49 -0.80 12.91
CA GLU A 64 -34.11 -2.06 12.27
C GLU A 64 -32.80 -1.93 11.46
N PRO A 65 -31.93 -2.96 11.46
CA PRO A 65 -30.74 -2.96 10.61
C PRO A 65 -31.08 -2.99 9.12
N TYR A 66 -30.49 -2.06 8.36
CA TYR A 66 -30.56 -2.04 6.91
C TYR A 66 -29.35 -2.77 6.30
N THR A 67 -29.54 -3.95 5.72
CA THR A 67 -28.42 -4.81 5.25
C THR A 67 -28.22 -4.83 3.73
N LEU A 68 -29.21 -4.37 2.95
CA LEU A 68 -29.21 -4.48 1.49
C LEU A 68 -28.04 -3.76 0.81
N TYR A 69 -27.46 -2.74 1.46
CA TYR A 69 -26.30 -2.02 0.93
C TYR A 69 -25.06 -2.94 0.74
N LEU A 70 -24.96 -4.02 1.50
CA LEU A 70 -23.88 -5.03 1.41
C LEU A 70 -24.13 -6.10 0.34
N VAL A 71 -25.36 -6.24 -0.16
CA VAL A 71 -25.74 -7.28 -1.12
C VAL A 71 -25.42 -6.82 -2.54
N GLU A 72 -24.52 -7.51 -3.24
CA GLU A 72 -24.05 -7.13 -4.60
C GLU A 72 -25.18 -7.08 -5.62
N GLY A 73 -26.11 -8.05 -5.56
CA GLY A 73 -27.24 -8.13 -6.48
C GLY A 73 -28.39 -7.17 -6.14
N ALA A 74 -28.33 -6.46 -5.01
CA ALA A 74 -29.38 -5.51 -4.64
C ALA A 74 -29.29 -4.26 -5.52
N VAL A 75 -30.31 -4.07 -6.34
CA VAL A 75 -30.47 -2.99 -7.30
C VAL A 75 -31.70 -2.15 -6.95
N GLY A 76 -31.62 -0.85 -7.23
CA GLY A 76 -32.69 0.12 -6.92
C GLY A 76 -32.10 1.48 -6.56
N SER A 77 -32.82 2.55 -6.87
CA SER A 77 -32.36 3.93 -6.61
C SER A 77 -32.10 4.19 -5.13
N PHE A 78 -32.92 3.61 -4.24
CA PHE A 78 -32.76 3.77 -2.80
C PHE A 78 -31.53 3.05 -2.26
N VAL A 79 -31.39 1.74 -2.51
CA VAL A 79 -30.20 0.97 -2.08
C VAL A 79 -28.91 1.51 -2.70
N GLY A 80 -28.99 2.03 -3.94
CA GLY A 80 -27.89 2.74 -4.60
C GLY A 80 -27.43 3.94 -3.80
N ARG A 81 -28.33 4.85 -3.43
CA ARG A 81 -28.01 6.04 -2.61
C ARG A 81 -27.42 5.68 -1.25
N VAL A 82 -27.98 4.70 -0.54
CA VAL A 82 -27.42 4.24 0.76
C VAL A 82 -26.00 3.71 0.58
N ARG A 83 -25.76 2.93 -0.48
CA ARG A 83 -24.44 2.38 -0.79
C ARG A 83 -23.45 3.48 -1.20
N GLU A 84 -23.88 4.48 -1.94
CA GLU A 84 -23.06 5.65 -2.31
C GLU A 84 -22.62 6.44 -1.07
N GLU A 85 -23.52 6.74 -0.13
CA GLU A 85 -23.18 7.40 1.13
C GLU A 85 -22.19 6.57 1.97
N TYR A 86 -22.40 5.26 2.04
CA TYR A 86 -21.49 4.34 2.73
C TYR A 86 -20.09 4.35 2.11
N VAL A 87 -20.00 4.12 0.79
CA VAL A 87 -18.73 4.06 0.06
C VAL A 87 -18.03 5.43 0.06
N GLY A 88 -18.77 6.52 -0.07
CA GLY A 88 -18.25 7.88 0.03
C GLY A 88 -17.61 8.12 1.40
N THR A 89 -18.31 7.77 2.47
CA THR A 89 -17.80 7.88 3.85
C THR A 89 -16.54 7.03 4.06
N LEU A 90 -16.51 5.79 3.53
CA LEU A 90 -15.30 4.95 3.57
C LEU A 90 -14.13 5.58 2.82
N ASN A 91 -14.37 6.17 1.65
CA ASN A 91 -13.32 6.82 0.86
C ASN A 91 -12.73 8.04 1.59
N ASP A 92 -13.58 8.85 2.22
CA ASP A 92 -13.15 10.03 2.99
C ASP A 92 -12.34 9.63 4.22
N ILE A 93 -12.78 8.61 4.94
CA ILE A 93 -12.01 8.02 6.04
C ILE A 93 -10.67 7.48 5.52
N ALA A 94 -10.66 6.73 4.41
CA ALA A 94 -9.45 6.17 3.84
C ALA A 94 -8.46 7.24 3.37
N LYS A 95 -8.94 8.36 2.83
CA LYS A 95 -8.12 9.49 2.43
C LYS A 95 -7.51 10.20 3.64
N SER A 96 -8.28 10.32 4.72
CA SER A 96 -7.91 11.13 5.88
C SER A 96 -7.11 10.36 6.93
N CYS A 97 -7.37 9.06 7.08
CA CYS A 97 -6.89 8.26 8.21
C CYS A 97 -5.98 7.11 7.81
N PHE A 98 -5.78 6.85 6.52
CA PHE A 98 -4.96 5.74 6.06
C PHE A 98 -3.77 6.24 5.23
N TYR A 99 -2.68 5.48 5.26
CA TYR A 99 -1.53 5.65 4.39
C TYR A 99 -1.38 4.43 3.49
N ARG A 100 -0.68 4.60 2.36
CA ARG A 100 -0.38 3.48 1.47
C ARG A 100 0.57 2.53 2.18
N ASP A 101 0.18 1.28 2.25
CA ASP A 101 0.98 0.20 2.82
C ASP A 101 0.84 -1.00 1.89
N ILE A 102 1.63 -0.95 0.82
CA ILE A 102 1.67 -1.93 -0.26
C ILE A 102 2.67 -3.03 0.06
N PHE A 103 3.82 -2.66 0.62
CA PHE A 103 4.96 -3.55 0.82
C PHE A 103 4.94 -4.15 2.23
N LYS A 104 4.65 -5.43 2.31
CA LYS A 104 4.39 -6.19 3.54
C LYS A 104 5.61 -6.94 4.03
N GLU A 105 6.54 -7.30 3.15
CA GLU A 105 7.76 -8.03 3.52
C GLU A 105 8.61 -7.25 4.52
N GLU A 106 9.19 -7.96 5.48
CA GLU A 106 10.01 -7.35 6.53
C GLU A 106 11.22 -6.61 5.95
N ASN A 107 11.86 -7.22 4.95
CA ASN A 107 12.98 -6.62 4.23
C ASN A 107 12.58 -5.30 3.57
N SER A 108 11.42 -5.25 2.89
CA SER A 108 10.91 -4.03 2.26
C SER A 108 10.69 -2.92 3.27
N LYS A 109 10.06 -3.22 4.41
CA LYS A 109 9.79 -2.24 5.48
C LYS A 109 11.08 -1.66 6.04
N LYS A 110 12.07 -2.52 6.33
CA LYS A 110 13.38 -2.11 6.84
C LYS A 110 14.14 -1.23 5.85
N ILE A 111 14.07 -1.53 4.55
CA ILE A 111 14.67 -0.69 3.49
C ILE A 111 13.95 0.65 3.37
N ILE A 112 12.61 0.67 3.44
CA ILE A 112 11.82 1.91 3.44
C ILE A 112 12.21 2.81 4.62
N GLU A 113 12.30 2.23 5.82
CA GLU A 113 12.71 2.93 7.04
C GLU A 113 14.14 3.49 6.91
N TYR A 114 15.09 2.66 6.49
CA TYR A 114 16.48 3.08 6.26
C TYR A 114 16.59 4.29 5.32
N ILE A 115 15.88 4.25 4.19
CA ILE A 115 15.91 5.34 3.20
C ILE A 115 15.23 6.59 3.75
N LYS A 116 14.14 6.44 4.51
CA LYS A 116 13.45 7.55 5.15
C LYS A 116 14.34 8.23 6.18
N GLU A 117 15.02 7.48 7.03
CA GLU A 117 15.91 8.02 8.06
C GLU A 117 17.15 8.69 7.47
N LYS A 118 17.79 8.05 6.49
CA LYS A 118 19.08 8.52 5.96
C LYS A 118 18.96 9.61 4.91
N TYR A 119 17.95 9.53 4.04
CA TYR A 119 17.82 10.40 2.87
C TYR A 119 16.56 11.27 2.90
N ASP A 120 15.71 11.12 3.92
CA ASP A 120 14.35 11.69 3.95
C ASP A 120 13.59 11.36 2.64
N GLY A 121 13.78 10.13 2.16
CA GLY A 121 13.26 9.66 0.88
C GLY A 121 11.92 8.95 1.04
N ASP A 122 10.85 9.61 0.61
CA ASP A 122 9.52 9.00 0.55
C ASP A 122 9.31 8.22 -0.76
N LEU A 123 8.47 7.18 -0.69
CA LEU A 123 8.02 6.44 -1.87
C LEU A 123 7.12 7.30 -2.74
N GLU A 124 7.44 7.39 -4.04
CA GLU A 124 6.59 8.02 -5.05
C GLU A 124 5.89 6.95 -5.90
N TYR A 125 4.59 7.08 -6.08
CA TYR A 125 3.77 6.13 -6.85
C TYR A 125 3.31 6.77 -8.15
N LEU A 126 4.00 6.45 -9.24
CA LEU A 126 3.86 7.18 -10.50
C LEU A 126 2.86 6.56 -11.48
N TRP A 127 2.44 5.31 -11.24
CA TRP A 127 1.70 4.53 -12.24
C TRP A 127 0.31 4.15 -11.76
N GLU A 128 -0.73 4.68 -12.40
CA GLU A 128 -2.14 4.33 -12.10
C GLU A 128 -2.45 2.86 -12.41
N LYS A 129 -1.91 2.32 -13.52
CA LYS A 129 -2.09 0.92 -13.92
C LYS A 129 -1.25 -0.06 -13.11
N SER A 130 -0.32 0.43 -12.30
CA SER A 130 0.52 -0.38 -11.41
C SER A 130 0.71 0.35 -10.09
N PRO A 131 -0.38 0.55 -9.33
CA PRO A 131 -0.38 1.40 -8.13
C PRO A 131 0.40 0.77 -6.98
N GLU A 132 0.83 -0.48 -7.14
CA GLU A 132 1.62 -1.27 -6.19
C GLU A 132 3.13 -1.12 -6.42
N ASN A 133 3.53 -0.32 -7.40
CA ASN A 133 4.93 -0.03 -7.69
C ASN A 133 5.26 1.40 -7.26
N ALA A 134 6.44 1.56 -6.69
CA ALA A 134 6.93 2.83 -6.19
C ALA A 134 8.39 3.04 -6.54
N ILE A 135 8.83 4.28 -6.50
CA ILE A 135 10.23 4.66 -6.71
C ILE A 135 10.71 5.55 -5.59
N TRP A 136 12.03 5.56 -5.40
CA TRP A 136 12.72 6.63 -4.70
C TRP A 136 13.48 7.50 -5.69
N ARG A 137 13.36 8.80 -5.46
CA ARG A 137 13.92 9.85 -6.31
C ARG A 137 14.81 10.75 -5.48
N ARG A 138 15.99 11.10 -6.00
CA ARG A 138 16.81 12.11 -5.34
C ARG A 138 16.10 13.46 -5.39
N LYS A 139 16.13 14.19 -4.28
CA LYS A 139 15.50 15.52 -4.19
C LYS A 139 16.20 16.56 -5.07
N ASP A 140 17.52 16.47 -5.18
CA ASP A 140 18.42 17.43 -5.83
C ASP A 140 18.38 17.39 -7.37
N ASN A 141 18.36 16.22 -7.99
CA ASN A 141 18.47 16.07 -9.45
C ASN A 141 17.32 15.27 -10.09
N LYS A 142 16.35 14.84 -9.28
CA LYS A 142 15.16 14.08 -9.71
C LYS A 142 15.46 12.73 -10.37
N LYS A 143 16.70 12.22 -10.34
CA LYS A 143 17.05 10.89 -10.84
C LYS A 143 16.61 9.81 -9.86
N TRP A 144 16.10 8.69 -10.38
CA TRP A 144 15.73 7.53 -9.58
C TRP A 144 16.97 6.76 -9.14
N TYR A 145 16.96 6.29 -7.90
CA TYR A 145 18.01 5.45 -7.34
C TYR A 145 17.47 4.16 -6.70
N GLY A 146 16.15 3.97 -6.69
CA GLY A 146 15.56 2.71 -6.29
C GLY A 146 14.13 2.63 -6.79
N ALA A 147 13.68 1.43 -7.07
CA ALA A 147 12.30 1.12 -7.36
C ALA A 147 11.88 -0.09 -6.52
N LEU A 148 10.78 0.03 -5.79
CA LEU A 148 10.20 -1.04 -5.03
C LEU A 148 8.95 -1.50 -5.78
N LEU A 149 8.95 -2.75 -6.23
CA LEU A 149 7.98 -3.25 -7.19
C LEU A 149 7.32 -4.51 -6.65
N THR A 150 6.08 -4.74 -7.05
CA THR A 150 5.41 -6.03 -6.84
C THR A 150 5.30 -6.79 -8.17
N VAL A 151 5.93 -7.96 -8.23
CA VAL A 151 6.15 -8.72 -9.48
C VAL A 151 5.69 -10.16 -9.31
N ASN A 152 5.13 -10.76 -10.35
CA ASN A 152 4.87 -12.20 -10.34
C ASN A 152 6.19 -12.94 -10.57
N SER A 153 6.49 -13.92 -9.72
CA SER A 153 7.72 -14.72 -9.76
C SER A 153 8.04 -15.32 -11.14
N GLU A 154 7.05 -15.68 -11.96
CA GLU A 154 7.27 -16.16 -13.33
C GLU A 154 7.97 -15.12 -14.21
N LYS A 155 7.74 -13.83 -13.97
CA LYS A 155 8.38 -12.74 -14.71
C LYS A 155 9.87 -12.57 -14.38
N LEU A 156 10.33 -13.19 -13.29
CA LEU A 156 11.76 -13.32 -12.96
C LEU A 156 12.35 -14.65 -13.44
N GLY A 157 11.56 -15.51 -14.10
CA GLY A 157 11.99 -16.84 -14.55
C GLY A 157 11.85 -17.94 -13.49
N LEU A 158 11.18 -17.67 -12.37
CA LEU A 158 10.93 -18.65 -11.32
C LEU A 158 9.71 -19.53 -11.66
N LYS A 159 9.76 -20.81 -11.29
CA LYS A 159 8.76 -21.82 -11.70
C LYS A 159 7.50 -21.88 -10.82
N TYR A 160 7.29 -20.87 -9.98
CA TYR A 160 6.10 -20.78 -9.14
C TYR A 160 5.34 -19.50 -9.48
N ASN A 161 4.06 -19.44 -9.11
CA ASN A 161 3.16 -18.32 -9.40
C ASN A 161 2.77 -17.62 -8.09
N LYS A 162 3.70 -16.82 -7.56
CA LYS A 162 3.50 -15.99 -6.38
C LYS A 162 3.83 -14.55 -6.69
N LYS A 163 3.19 -13.66 -5.94
CA LYS A 163 3.47 -12.24 -5.98
C LYS A 163 4.64 -11.96 -5.03
N LEU A 164 5.68 -11.32 -5.54
CA LEU A 164 6.93 -11.03 -4.87
C LEU A 164 7.14 -9.53 -4.76
N GLU A 165 7.68 -9.08 -3.64
CA GLU A 165 8.27 -7.75 -3.51
C GLU A 165 9.73 -7.76 -3.95
N VAL A 166 10.11 -6.82 -4.81
CA VAL A 166 11.47 -6.73 -5.36
C VAL A 166 11.98 -5.31 -5.33
N LEU A 167 13.28 -5.17 -5.10
CA LEU A 167 13.99 -3.90 -5.11
C LEU A 167 14.87 -3.82 -6.37
N ASP A 168 14.60 -2.87 -7.25
CA ASP A 168 15.50 -2.56 -8.37
C ASP A 168 16.34 -1.33 -8.02
N ILE A 169 17.67 -1.46 -8.08
CA ILE A 169 18.62 -0.40 -7.72
C ILE A 169 19.73 -0.31 -8.75
N ARG A 170 20.32 0.89 -8.89
CA ARG A 170 21.47 1.09 -9.76
C ARG A 170 22.65 0.28 -9.24
N CYS A 171 23.36 -0.36 -10.16
CA CYS A 171 24.53 -1.16 -9.85
C CYS A 171 25.52 -1.07 -11.02
N SER A 172 26.81 -1.17 -10.74
CA SER A 172 27.82 -1.20 -11.81
C SER A 172 27.68 -2.50 -12.61
N GLN A 173 28.00 -2.46 -13.91
CA GLN A 173 27.92 -3.65 -14.75
C GLN A 173 28.78 -4.80 -14.21
N GLU A 174 29.98 -4.49 -13.71
CA GLU A 174 30.88 -5.46 -13.07
C GLU A 174 30.23 -6.15 -11.86
N ASN A 175 29.56 -5.40 -10.99
CA ASN A 175 28.89 -5.97 -9.82
C ASN A 175 27.65 -6.78 -10.23
N ILE A 176 26.90 -6.35 -11.25
CA ILE A 176 25.77 -7.11 -11.78
C ILE A 176 26.23 -8.49 -12.27
N GLU A 177 27.34 -8.55 -13.00
CA GLU A 177 27.87 -9.82 -13.53
C GLU A 177 28.37 -10.76 -12.41
N LYS A 178 28.82 -10.21 -11.28
CA LYS A 178 29.27 -10.99 -10.11
C LYS A 178 28.15 -11.46 -9.20
N LEU A 179 27.12 -10.63 -9.00
CA LEU A 179 26.10 -10.86 -7.97
C LEU A 179 24.90 -11.69 -8.46
N VAL A 180 24.59 -11.66 -9.77
CA VAL A 180 23.38 -12.31 -10.29
C VAL A 180 23.45 -13.82 -10.12
N ASP A 181 22.51 -14.37 -9.35
CA ASP A 181 22.33 -15.80 -9.08
C ASP A 181 21.00 -16.36 -9.61
N ASN A 182 20.08 -15.48 -10.05
CA ASN A 182 18.72 -15.79 -10.46
C ASN A 182 17.86 -16.45 -9.37
N ILE A 183 18.17 -16.17 -8.10
CA ILE A 183 17.42 -16.61 -6.92
C ILE A 183 17.10 -15.38 -6.06
N ILE A 184 18.15 -14.70 -5.60
CA ILE A 184 18.07 -13.47 -4.81
C ILE A 184 18.31 -12.27 -5.72
N PHE A 185 19.31 -12.35 -6.58
CA PHE A 185 19.75 -11.26 -7.45
C PHE A 185 19.50 -11.58 -8.92
N PHE A 186 18.81 -10.67 -9.59
CA PHE A 186 18.45 -10.73 -11.00
C PHE A 186 18.95 -9.48 -11.72
N LYS A 187 19.10 -9.57 -13.05
CA LYS A 187 19.29 -8.36 -13.87
C LYS A 187 18.07 -7.45 -13.76
N GLY A 188 18.27 -6.14 -13.90
CA GLY A 188 17.22 -5.13 -13.75
C GLY A 188 15.88 -5.47 -14.42
N TYR A 189 14.80 -5.37 -13.64
CA TYR A 189 13.43 -5.67 -14.02
C TYR A 189 12.68 -4.40 -14.43
N HIS A 190 12.24 -4.31 -15.68
CA HIS A 190 11.81 -3.07 -16.37
C HIS A 190 12.88 -1.98 -16.52
N MET A 191 14.02 -2.06 -15.83
CA MET A 191 15.14 -1.13 -15.96
C MET A 191 16.25 -1.66 -16.89
N ASN A 192 17.26 -0.82 -17.12
CA ASN A 192 18.41 -1.18 -17.94
C ASN A 192 19.27 -2.26 -17.24
N LYS A 193 19.24 -3.47 -17.79
CA LYS A 193 19.95 -4.67 -17.31
C LYS A 193 21.47 -4.56 -17.16
N LYS A 194 22.10 -3.50 -17.70
CA LYS A 194 23.55 -3.23 -17.55
C LYS A 194 23.88 -2.25 -16.41
N SER A 195 22.87 -1.59 -15.83
CA SER A 195 23.07 -0.53 -14.83
C SER A 195 22.12 -0.62 -13.64
N TRP A 196 21.26 -1.65 -13.62
CA TRP A 196 20.31 -1.92 -12.55
C TRP A 196 20.31 -3.41 -12.22
N ILE A 197 20.16 -3.71 -10.93
CA ILE A 197 20.04 -5.05 -10.37
C ILE A 197 18.77 -5.13 -9.54
N THR A 198 18.05 -6.23 -9.70
CA THR A 198 16.81 -6.51 -8.97
C THR A 198 17.08 -7.52 -7.87
N VAL A 199 16.68 -7.20 -6.64
CA VAL A 199 16.79 -8.02 -5.45
C VAL A 199 15.42 -8.57 -5.09
N ASN A 200 15.29 -9.88 -4.94
CA ASN A 200 14.09 -10.53 -4.44
C ASN A 200 14.04 -10.40 -2.91
N LEU A 201 13.14 -9.56 -2.40
CA LEU A 201 13.06 -9.23 -0.97
C LEU A 201 12.31 -10.28 -0.14
N ASN A 202 11.77 -11.31 -0.78
CA ASN A 202 11.05 -12.41 -0.14
C ASN A 202 12.03 -13.52 0.33
N GLU A 203 13.28 -13.46 -0.13
CA GLU A 203 14.34 -14.38 0.29
C GLU A 203 15.05 -13.87 1.55
N LYS A 204 15.82 -14.76 2.17
CA LYS A 204 16.72 -14.39 3.26
C LYS A 204 17.93 -13.64 2.70
N ILE A 205 17.97 -12.33 2.93
CA ILE A 205 19.04 -11.44 2.46
C ILE A 205 19.82 -10.83 3.63
N ASN A 206 21.05 -10.39 3.36
CA ASN A 206 21.83 -9.60 4.30
C ASN A 206 21.45 -8.12 4.17
N LEU A 207 20.67 -7.59 5.11
CA LEU A 207 20.18 -6.20 5.03
C LEU A 207 21.29 -5.16 5.02
N GLU A 208 22.40 -5.38 5.74
CA GLU A 208 23.55 -4.46 5.74
C GLU A 208 24.19 -4.37 4.35
N GLU A 209 24.18 -5.48 3.61
CA GLU A 209 24.63 -5.49 2.22
C GLU A 209 23.68 -4.69 1.33
N ILE A 210 22.36 -4.89 1.48
CA ILE A 210 21.36 -4.16 0.71
C ILE A 210 21.41 -2.66 1.00
N TYR A 211 21.62 -2.26 2.26
CA TYR A 211 21.79 -0.85 2.63
C TYR A 211 23.02 -0.22 1.97
N ARG A 212 24.15 -0.93 1.92
CA ARG A 212 25.33 -0.47 1.18
C ARG A 212 25.05 -0.34 -0.32
N MET A 213 24.36 -1.31 -0.92
CA MET A 213 23.97 -1.24 -2.33
C MET A 213 22.99 -0.07 -2.60
N MET A 214 22.08 0.22 -1.67
CA MET A 214 21.20 1.39 -1.74
C MET A 214 21.99 2.70 -1.72
N ASP A 215 22.99 2.82 -0.85
CA ASP A 215 23.88 3.98 -0.78
C ASP A 215 24.68 4.15 -2.07
N GLU A 216 25.24 3.07 -2.59
CA GLU A 216 25.94 3.06 -3.87
C GLU A 216 25.03 3.49 -5.01
N SER A 217 23.79 2.96 -5.05
CA SER A 217 22.79 3.35 -6.03
C SER A 217 22.44 4.84 -5.96
N TYR A 218 22.27 5.37 -4.74
CA TYR A 218 22.04 6.80 -4.49
C TYR A 218 23.20 7.64 -5.06
N ASN A 219 24.44 7.22 -4.83
CA ASN A 219 25.64 7.88 -5.35
C ASN A 219 25.77 7.74 -6.89
N LEU A 220 25.43 6.59 -7.46
CA LEU A 220 25.40 6.39 -8.91
C LEU A 220 24.36 7.28 -9.58
N ALA A 221 23.25 7.58 -8.90
CA ALA A 221 22.26 8.53 -9.37
C ALA A 221 22.73 10.00 -9.28
N LEU A 222 23.84 10.32 -8.61
CA LEU A 222 24.44 11.65 -8.62
C LEU A 222 25.23 11.92 -9.90
N LYS A 223 25.89 10.89 -10.47
CA LYS A 223 26.74 11.02 -11.66
C LYS A 223 25.95 11.66 -12.82
N LYS A 224 26.53 12.67 -13.47
CA LYS A 224 25.91 13.39 -14.58
C LYS A 224 25.64 12.46 -15.74
#